data_AF-G5J396-F1
#
_entry.id   AF-G5J396-F1
#
_cell.length_a   1.000
_cell.length_b   1.000
_cell.length_c   1.000
_cell.angle_alpha   90.00
_cell.angle_beta   90.00
_cell.angle_gamma   90.00
#
_symmetry.space_group_name_H-M   'P 1'
#
loop_
_entity.id
_entity.type
_entity.pdbx_description
1 polymer ?
#
loop_
_entity_poly.entity_id
_entity_poly.type
_entity_poly.pdbx_seq_one_letter_code
_entity_poly.pdbx_strand_id
1 'polypeptide(L)'
;MSNSNEQRYIIEGLALGNDANNKIADVIAARSAAMLEQNLQENFETLLDAKMSMAVQEILNLHAEKTQAMAKKFLNSSKTQLAQHMVDTQQNHPLNSLSSNLSLEGLEDFETDLLPEVSNLADESGAITVETNTESIIGF
;
A
#
# COMPACT_ATOMS: atom_id res chain seq x y z
N MET A 1 -74.28 -0.35 49.01
CA MET A 1 -72.96 -1.02 48.90
C MET A 1 -72.36 -1.00 47.48
N SER A 2 -73.12 -0.74 46.39
CA SER A 2 -72.58 -0.76 45.00
C SER A 2 -71.51 0.30 44.69
N ASN A 3 -71.69 1.55 45.15
CA ASN A 3 -70.78 2.67 44.86
C ASN A 3 -69.32 2.48 45.30
N SER A 4 -69.08 1.68 46.36
CA SER A 4 -67.73 1.47 46.89
C SER A 4 -66.88 0.54 46.02
N ASN A 5 -67.52 -0.37 45.28
CA ASN A 5 -66.82 -1.34 44.45
C ASN A 5 -66.42 -0.72 43.11
N GLU A 6 -67.29 0.08 42.50
CA GLU A 6 -66.99 0.81 41.25
C GLU A 6 -65.84 1.80 41.42
N GLN A 7 -65.83 2.57 42.52
CA GLN A 7 -64.72 3.46 42.84
C GLN A 7 -63.40 2.71 43.02
N ARG A 8 -63.44 1.51 43.63
CA ARG A 8 -62.25 0.68 43.79
C ARG A 8 -61.71 0.18 42.45
N TYR A 9 -62.56 -0.25 41.52
CA TYR A 9 -62.14 -0.65 40.17
C TYR A 9 -61.57 0.51 39.36
N ILE A 10 -62.12 1.72 39.51
CA ILE A 10 -61.58 2.92 38.86
C ILE A 10 -60.17 3.23 39.41
N ILE A 11 -59.98 3.14 40.74
CA ILE A 11 -58.67 3.39 41.37
C ILE A 11 -57.65 2.32 40.93
N GLU A 12 -58.02 1.04 40.90
CA GLU A 12 -57.16 -0.03 40.39
C GLU A 12 -56.80 0.18 38.92
N GLY A 13 -57.77 0.58 38.08
CA GLY A 13 -57.52 0.88 36.66
C GLY A 13 -56.60 2.07 36.44
N LEU A 14 -56.74 3.14 37.23
CA LEU A 14 -55.84 4.31 37.18
C LEU A 14 -54.43 3.96 37.65
N ALA A 15 -54.30 3.16 38.70
CA ALA A 15 -52.99 2.69 39.19
C ALA A 15 -52.29 1.82 38.14
N LEU A 16 -53.03 0.91 37.50
CA LEU A 16 -52.51 0.01 36.47
C LEU A 16 -52.13 0.78 35.19
N GLY A 17 -52.93 1.78 34.81
CA GLY A 17 -52.62 2.69 33.71
C GLY A 17 -51.39 3.55 33.99
N ASN A 18 -51.20 4.00 35.23
CA ASN A 18 -50.02 4.78 35.63
C ASN A 18 -48.75 3.91 35.65
N ASP A 19 -48.84 2.67 36.14
CA ASP A 19 -47.74 1.70 36.07
C ASP A 19 -47.36 1.35 34.63
N ALA A 20 -48.35 1.16 33.75
CA ALA A 20 -48.11 0.93 32.33
C ALA A 20 -47.45 2.14 31.66
N ASN A 21 -47.89 3.36 31.96
CA ASN A 21 -47.28 4.58 31.43
C ASN A 21 -45.83 4.75 31.88
N ASN A 22 -45.53 4.49 33.15
CA ASN A 22 -44.17 4.56 33.67
C ASN A 22 -43.27 3.53 32.98
N LYS A 23 -43.73 2.28 32.82
CA LYS A 23 -42.97 1.25 32.09
C LYS A 23 -42.73 1.62 30.63
N ILE A 24 -43.73 2.20 29.96
CA ILE A 24 -43.57 2.66 28.58
C ILE A 24 -42.54 3.80 28.51
N ALA A 25 -42.61 4.76 29.44
CA ALA A 25 -41.65 5.86 29.52
C ALA A 25 -40.22 5.35 29.73
N ASP A 26 -40.02 4.39 30.65
CA ASP A 26 -38.72 3.77 30.92
C ASP A 26 -38.17 3.05 29.68
N VAL A 27 -39.02 2.29 28.98
CA VAL A 27 -38.63 1.59 27.74
C VAL A 27 -38.25 2.58 26.64
N ILE A 28 -39.00 3.67 26.47
CA ILE A 28 -38.68 4.72 25.49
C ILE A 28 -37.36 5.40 25.83
N ALA A 29 -37.13 5.72 27.10
CA ALA A 29 -35.90 6.35 27.56
C ALA A 29 -34.69 5.44 27.31
N ALA A 30 -34.78 4.16 27.69
CA ALA A 30 -33.72 3.18 27.47
C ALA A 30 -33.42 2.98 25.98
N ARG A 31 -34.45 2.88 25.14
CA ARG A 31 -34.27 2.70 23.69
C ARG A 31 -33.67 3.94 23.02
N SER A 32 -34.08 5.13 23.47
CA SER A 32 -33.53 6.40 22.96
C SER A 32 -32.06 6.57 23.37
N ALA A 33 -31.69 6.18 24.59
CA ALA A 33 -30.30 6.17 25.04
C ALA A 33 -29.44 5.21 24.22
N ALA A 34 -29.91 3.99 23.97
CA ALA A 34 -29.20 3.01 23.15
C ALA A 34 -29.02 3.49 21.69
N MET A 35 -30.06 4.09 21.09
CA MET A 35 -29.96 4.67 19.75
C MET A 35 -28.99 5.85 19.71
N LEU A 36 -28.95 6.69 20.74
CA LEU A 36 -28.00 7.79 20.83
C LEU A 36 -26.57 7.28 20.93
N GLU A 37 -26.32 6.29 21.78
CA GLU A 37 -25.00 5.66 21.95
C GLU A 37 -24.51 5.04 20.65
N GLN A 38 -25.35 4.27 19.96
CA GLN A 38 -25.03 3.68 18.67
C GLN A 38 -24.69 4.75 17.62
N ASN A 39 -25.51 5.79 17.49
CA ASN A 39 -25.25 6.87 16.53
C ASN A 39 -23.95 7.64 16.86
N LEU A 40 -23.66 7.87 18.14
CA LEU A 40 -22.41 8.51 18.54
C LEU A 40 -21.20 7.66 18.19
N GLN A 41 -21.29 6.35 18.39
CA GLN A 41 -20.21 5.43 18.08
C GLN A 41 -19.98 5.30 16.56
N GLU A 42 -21.04 5.09 15.77
CA GLU A 42 -20.93 5.00 14.30
C GLU A 42 -20.36 6.29 13.69
N ASN A 43 -20.80 7.46 14.18
CA ASN A 43 -20.25 8.73 13.72
C ASN A 43 -18.79 8.94 14.16
N PHE A 44 -18.43 8.47 15.35
CA PHE A 44 -17.06 8.54 15.84
C PHE A 44 -16.12 7.67 15.00
N GLU A 45 -16.50 6.41 14.74
CA GLU A 45 -15.71 5.48 13.92
C GLU A 45 -15.52 6.02 12.50
N THR A 46 -16.60 6.52 11.88
CA THR A 46 -16.53 7.13 10.53
C THR A 46 -15.60 8.34 10.50
N LEU A 47 -15.66 9.20 11.51
CA LEU A 47 -14.82 10.40 11.59
C LEU A 47 -13.35 10.04 11.88
N LEU A 48 -13.12 9.03 12.71
CA LEU A 48 -11.79 8.52 13.01
C LEU A 48 -11.13 7.95 11.75
N ASP A 49 -11.85 7.10 11.01
CA ASP A 49 -11.35 6.49 9.76
C ASP A 49 -11.04 7.55 8.71
N ALA A 50 -11.90 8.56 8.56
CA ALA A 50 -11.64 9.68 7.66
C ALA A 50 -10.38 10.46 8.06
N LYS A 51 -10.21 10.77 9.35
CA LYS A 51 -9.03 11.48 9.87
C LYS A 51 -7.75 10.67 9.75
N MET A 52 -7.79 9.37 10.03
CA MET A 52 -6.65 8.48 9.85
C MET A 52 -6.27 8.36 8.37
N SER A 53 -7.25 8.20 7.47
CA SER A 53 -7.00 8.14 6.03
C SER A 53 -6.36 9.43 5.51
N MET A 54 -6.84 10.59 5.97
CA MET A 54 -6.21 11.88 5.65
C MET A 54 -4.77 11.96 6.14
N ALA A 55 -4.51 11.58 7.40
CA ALA A 55 -3.16 11.61 7.98
C ALA A 55 -2.19 10.66 7.25
N VAL A 56 -2.65 9.45 6.90
CA VAL A 56 -1.88 8.49 6.11
C VAL A 56 -1.54 9.05 4.74
N GLN A 57 -2.51 9.65 4.03
CA GLN A 57 -2.28 10.23 2.72
C GLN A 57 -1.28 11.41 2.77
N GLU A 58 -1.38 12.26 3.80
CA GLU A 58 -0.46 13.38 4.00
C GLU A 58 0.98 12.90 4.22
N ILE A 59 1.17 11.88 5.07
CA ILE A 59 2.48 11.28 5.32
C ILE A 59 3.05 10.63 4.05
N LEU A 60 2.22 9.89 3.30
CA LEU A 60 2.64 9.27 2.05
C LEU A 60 3.09 10.31 1.02
N ASN A 61 2.35 11.41 0.87
CA ASN A 61 2.71 12.50 -0.03
C ASN A 61 4.04 13.15 0.38
N LEU A 62 4.21 13.44 1.67
CA LEU A 62 5.46 14.02 2.20
C LEU A 62 6.65 13.08 1.97
N HIS A 63 6.47 11.77 2.20
CA HIS A 63 7.52 10.79 1.97
C HIS A 63 7.87 10.69 0.48
N ALA A 64 6.87 10.61 -0.40
CA ALA A 64 7.07 10.56 -1.84
C ALA A 64 7.86 11.77 -2.36
N GLU A 65 7.53 12.98 -1.90
CA GLU A 65 8.23 14.21 -2.28
C GLU A 65 9.71 14.18 -1.81
N LYS A 66 9.95 13.81 -0.55
CA LYS A 66 11.31 13.71 0.01
C LYS A 66 12.14 12.66 -0.73
N THR A 67 11.58 11.47 -0.98
CA THR A 67 12.26 10.40 -1.71
C THR A 67 12.55 10.83 -3.14
N GLN A 68 11.61 11.50 -3.82
CA GLN A 68 11.83 12.00 -5.18
C GLN A 68 12.94 13.07 -5.20
N ALA A 69 12.96 13.99 -4.25
CA ALA A 69 14.01 15.00 -4.13
C ALA A 69 15.39 14.37 -3.89
N MET A 70 15.46 13.36 -3.01
CA MET A 70 16.68 12.62 -2.73
C MET A 70 17.18 11.85 -3.95
N ALA A 71 16.29 11.14 -4.65
CA ALA A 71 16.61 10.41 -5.87
C ALA A 71 17.12 11.33 -6.98
N LYS A 72 16.50 12.51 -7.15
CA LYS A 72 16.98 13.54 -8.09
C LYS A 72 18.38 14.04 -7.72
N LYS A 73 18.62 14.32 -6.43
CA LYS A 73 19.93 14.77 -5.95
C LYS A 73 21.00 13.70 -6.18
N PHE A 74 20.70 12.45 -5.83
CA PHE A 74 21.58 11.30 -6.04
C PHE A 74 21.93 11.13 -7.52
N LEU A 75 20.91 11.11 -8.40
CA LEU A 75 21.12 11.00 -9.84
C LEU A 75 22.02 12.11 -10.39
N ASN A 76 21.78 13.36 -9.97
CA ASN A 76 22.60 14.49 -10.41
C ASN A 76 24.04 14.37 -9.90
N SER A 77 24.25 14.02 -8.63
CA SER A 77 25.60 13.84 -8.09
C SER A 77 26.34 12.70 -8.79
N SER A 78 25.67 11.57 -9.04
CA SER A 78 26.29 10.41 -9.69
C SER A 78 26.63 10.70 -11.14
N LYS A 79 25.78 11.44 -11.88
CA LYS A 79 26.10 11.88 -13.24
C LYS A 79 27.32 12.79 -13.27
N THR A 80 27.41 13.75 -12.36
CA THR A 80 28.57 14.65 -12.27
C THR A 80 29.85 13.88 -11.93
N GLN A 81 29.79 12.96 -10.96
CA GLN A 81 30.93 12.11 -10.61
C GLN A 81 31.35 11.21 -11.77
N LEU A 82 30.40 10.59 -12.47
CA LEU A 82 30.69 9.75 -13.64
C LEU A 82 31.34 10.57 -14.75
N ALA A 83 30.80 11.76 -15.07
CA ALA A 83 31.38 12.64 -16.08
C ALA A 83 32.81 13.04 -15.72
N GLN A 84 33.06 13.38 -14.44
CA GLN A 84 34.41 13.68 -13.96
C GLN A 84 35.34 12.48 -14.12
N HIS A 85 34.91 11.28 -13.67
CA HIS A 85 35.70 10.06 -13.82
C HIS A 85 35.99 9.72 -15.28
N MET A 86 35.05 9.95 -16.21
CA MET A 86 35.28 9.74 -17.64
C MET A 86 36.34 10.69 -18.19
N VAL A 87 36.30 11.97 -17.82
CA VAL A 87 37.31 12.97 -18.22
C VAL A 87 38.67 12.61 -17.62
N ASP A 88 38.72 12.30 -16.32
CA ASP A 88 39.95 11.91 -15.64
C ASP A 88 40.54 10.64 -16.25
N THR A 89 39.70 9.66 -16.62
CA THR A 89 40.16 8.43 -17.28
C THR A 89 40.69 8.73 -18.68
N GLN A 90 40.03 9.57 -19.47
CA GLN A 90 40.55 9.96 -20.79
C GLN A 90 41.86 10.75 -20.70
N GLN A 91 42.03 11.59 -19.69
CA GLN A 91 43.27 12.35 -19.48
C GLN A 91 44.44 11.47 -19.02
N ASN A 92 44.19 10.52 -18.11
CA ASN A 92 45.22 9.64 -17.56
C ASN A 92 45.49 8.40 -18.42
N HIS A 93 44.52 7.96 -19.22
CA HIS A 93 44.61 6.82 -20.14
C HIS A 93 44.12 7.22 -21.55
N PRO A 94 44.83 8.15 -22.25
CA PRO A 94 44.46 8.53 -23.60
C PRO A 94 44.51 7.30 -24.52
N LEU A 95 43.35 6.91 -25.07
CA LEU A 95 43.20 5.83 -26.06
C LEU A 95 44.08 6.03 -27.31
N ASN A 96 44.57 7.25 -27.55
CA ASN A 96 45.59 7.52 -28.56
C ASN A 96 46.92 6.78 -28.32
N SER A 97 47.12 6.15 -27.15
CA SER A 97 48.25 5.26 -26.88
C SER A 97 47.97 3.78 -27.22
N LEU A 98 46.72 3.42 -27.55
CA LEU A 98 46.34 2.06 -28.00
C LEU A 98 46.48 1.88 -29.52
N SER A 99 46.55 2.96 -30.30
CA SER A 99 46.77 2.91 -31.75
C SER A 99 48.13 2.34 -32.14
N SER A 100 49.11 2.30 -31.23
CA SER A 100 50.41 1.68 -31.47
C SER A 100 50.48 0.18 -31.13
N ASN A 101 49.47 -0.38 -30.44
CA ASN A 101 49.48 -1.77 -29.95
C ASN A 101 48.26 -2.62 -30.37
N LEU A 102 47.22 -2.04 -30.98
CA LEU A 102 46.12 -2.82 -31.56
C LEU A 102 46.41 -3.15 -33.04
N SER A 103 46.83 -4.39 -33.33
CA SER A 103 46.65 -4.95 -34.67
C SER A 103 45.17 -5.27 -34.86
N LEU A 104 44.53 -4.54 -35.78
CA LEU A 104 43.12 -4.71 -36.16
C LEU A 104 42.96 -5.70 -37.32
N GLU A 105 44.04 -6.33 -37.79
CA GLU A 105 44.02 -7.27 -38.92
C GLU A 105 43.18 -8.53 -38.65
N GLY A 106 42.93 -8.89 -37.38
CA GLY A 106 42.06 -10.01 -37.01
C GLY A 106 40.59 -9.65 -36.75
N LEU A 107 40.20 -8.37 -36.83
CA LEU A 107 38.83 -7.92 -36.63
C LEU A 107 38.04 -7.82 -37.94
N GLU A 108 38.72 -7.76 -39.09
CA GLU A 108 38.07 -7.86 -40.42
C GLU A 108 37.59 -9.29 -40.73
N ASP A 109 38.21 -10.31 -40.12
CA ASP A 109 37.78 -11.72 -40.19
C ASP A 109 36.71 -12.08 -39.14
N PHE A 110 36.23 -11.11 -38.34
CA PHE A 110 35.12 -11.34 -37.41
C PHE A 110 33.82 -11.47 -38.20
N GLU A 111 33.54 -12.69 -38.65
CA GLU A 111 32.33 -13.10 -39.34
C GLU A 111 31.10 -12.63 -38.53
N THR A 112 30.40 -11.61 -39.05
CA THR A 112 29.30 -10.92 -38.34
C THR A 112 27.98 -11.69 -38.36
N ASP A 113 27.98 -12.91 -38.90
CA ASP A 113 26.80 -13.73 -39.01
C ASP A 113 26.61 -14.59 -37.75
N LEU A 114 26.27 -13.92 -36.65
CA LEU A 114 25.98 -14.54 -35.34
C LEU A 114 24.63 -15.29 -35.30
N LEU A 115 23.89 -15.30 -36.41
CA LEU A 115 22.57 -15.94 -36.54
C LEU A 115 22.56 -17.43 -36.16
N PRO A 116 23.55 -18.27 -36.56
CA PRO A 116 23.60 -19.67 -36.18
C PRO A 116 23.83 -19.87 -34.68
N GLU A 117 24.70 -19.06 -34.06
CA GLU A 117 25.02 -19.15 -32.63
C GLU A 117 23.89 -18.60 -31.76
N VAL A 118 23.22 -17.53 -32.19
CA VAL A 118 22.00 -17.04 -31.53
C VAL A 118 20.85 -18.05 -31.63
N SER A 119 20.70 -18.74 -32.76
CA SER A 119 19.70 -19.80 -32.92
C SER A 119 19.99 -20.99 -31.99
N ASN A 120 21.25 -21.44 -31.93
CA ASN A 120 21.65 -22.51 -31.01
C ASN A 120 21.42 -22.13 -29.54
N LEU A 121 21.73 -20.88 -29.15
CA LEU A 121 21.49 -20.42 -27.79
C LEU A 121 19.98 -20.36 -27.45
N ALA A 122 19.14 -19.97 -28.41
CA ALA A 122 17.69 -19.92 -28.24
C ALA A 122 17.09 -21.32 -28.10
N ASP A 123 17.58 -22.28 -28.88
CA ASP A 123 17.17 -23.69 -28.79
C ASP A 123 17.61 -24.32 -27.46
N GLU A 124 18.83 -24.02 -26.99
CA GLU A 124 19.33 -24.46 -25.67
C GLU A 124 18.57 -23.81 -24.51
N SER A 125 18.16 -22.54 -24.65
CA SER A 125 17.38 -21.81 -23.65
C SER A 125 15.92 -22.24 -23.59
N GLY A 126 15.38 -22.82 -24.67
CA GLY A 126 14.02 -23.37 -24.73
C GLY A 126 13.81 -24.62 -23.86
N ALA A 127 14.89 -25.21 -23.34
CA ALA A 127 14.87 -26.44 -22.54
C ALA A 127 15.31 -26.23 -21.07
N ILE A 128 15.15 -25.02 -20.51
CA ILE A 128 15.28 -24.83 -19.06
C ILE A 128 13.98 -25.32 -18.40
N THR A 129 13.89 -26.62 -18.15
CA THR A 129 12.90 -27.19 -17.22
C THR A 129 13.29 -26.80 -15.80
N VAL A 130 12.55 -25.87 -15.21
CA VAL A 130 12.63 -25.56 -13.77
C VAL A 130 11.95 -26.70 -13.02
N GLU A 131 12.75 -27.63 -12.49
CA GLU A 131 12.24 -28.63 -11.55
C GLU A 131 12.04 -27.96 -10.18
N THR A 132 10.77 -27.78 -9.83
CA THR A 132 10.33 -27.20 -8.56
C THR A 132 10.65 -28.15 -7.42
N ASN A 133 11.52 -27.76 -6.49
CA ASN A 133 11.79 -28.57 -5.30
C ASN A 133 10.74 -28.25 -4.21
N THR A 134 9.83 -29.19 -3.97
CA THR A 134 8.72 -29.05 -3.00
C THR A 134 9.15 -28.94 -1.54
N GLU A 135 10.42 -29.18 -1.20
CA GLU A 135 10.95 -29.03 0.15
C GLU A 135 11.66 -27.68 0.38
N SER A 136 11.76 -26.83 -0.65
CA SER A 136 12.40 -25.52 -0.53
C SER A 136 11.48 -24.50 0.15
N ILE A 137 11.92 -23.95 1.28
CA ILE A 137 11.21 -22.89 2.02
C ILE A 137 11.22 -21.55 1.26
N ILE A 138 12.11 -21.40 0.26
CA ILE A 138 12.29 -20.15 -0.50
C ILE A 138 11.60 -20.20 -1.87
N GLY A 139 11.20 -21.40 -2.33
CA GLY A 139 10.46 -21.62 -3.58
C GLY A 139 11.22 -21.21 -4.84
N PHE A 140 11.59 -22.20 -5.65
CA PHE A 140 11.60 -22.05 -7.11
C PHE A 140 11.03 -23.32 -7.70
#